data_AF-A0A9P1DU22-F1
#
_entry.id   AF-A0A9P1DU22-F1
#
_cell.length_a   1.000
_cell.length_b   1.000
_cell.length_c   1.000
_cell.angle_alpha   90.00
_cell.angle_beta   90.00
_cell.angle_gamma   90.00
#
_symmetry.space_group_name_H-M   'P 1'
#
loop_
_entity.id
_entity.type
_entity.pdbx_description
1 polymer ?
#
loop_
_entity_poly.entity_id
_entity_poly.type
_entity_poly.pdbx_seq_one_letter_code
_entity_poly.pdbx_strand_id
1 'polypeptide(L)'
;MDSSPARGLCITEGQDIRICHGCAGNAQWPDFFGRSWLLPDWALLFMRSCAATFFAITLVLDGLTTKDGLRFFIYLTRWSFILETLYFCIATWVTFQARRTSKRSSSDRQATQDSRLPRSVQAMSLLWTLTFPISVLVCLAFWTLINPLWDLRMPPSFVLITEHFINMLIFIAEFLVNRNVFYLKHGIILYIYALLYSIWSLIHFIAKVGVAPAMACQDYPLDECPIYPVLDWHHPVRTIIVVLGVTLATLMLQLLIWKCTHKRDQRFLGSGSGGLMDPEI
;
A
#
# COMPACT_ATOMS: atom_id res chain seq x y z
N MET A 1 -45.75 -16.51 -30.03
CA MET A 1 -44.45 -16.02 -30.54
C MET A 1 -43.74 -15.37 -29.35
N ASP A 2 -43.05 -16.19 -28.56
CA ASP A 2 -42.30 -15.76 -27.38
C ASP A 2 -40.86 -15.49 -27.78
N SER A 3 -40.53 -14.22 -28.00
CA SER A 3 -39.14 -13.77 -28.12
C SER A 3 -38.53 -13.70 -26.72
N SER A 4 -38.11 -14.85 -26.19
CA SER A 4 -37.20 -14.87 -25.04
C SER A 4 -35.90 -14.20 -25.45
N PRO A 5 -35.50 -13.07 -24.82
CA PRO A 5 -34.21 -12.46 -25.12
C PRO A 5 -33.14 -13.48 -24.79
N ALA A 6 -32.26 -13.72 -25.77
CA ALA A 6 -31.10 -14.56 -25.62
C ALA A 6 -30.40 -14.18 -24.32
N ARG A 7 -30.50 -15.07 -23.30
CA ARG A 7 -29.63 -15.05 -22.14
C ARG A 7 -28.26 -15.38 -22.68
N GLY A 8 -27.58 -14.33 -23.14
CA GLY A 8 -26.18 -14.37 -23.49
C GLY A 8 -25.47 -15.09 -22.36
N LEU A 9 -24.90 -16.22 -22.73
CA LEU A 9 -24.02 -17.06 -21.96
C LEU A 9 -23.12 -16.14 -21.11
N CYS A 10 -23.42 -15.98 -19.81
CA CYS A 10 -22.55 -15.33 -18.82
C CYS A 10 -21.34 -16.26 -18.59
N ILE A 11 -20.49 -16.36 -19.59
CA ILE A 11 -19.24 -17.10 -19.56
C ILE A 11 -18.29 -16.29 -18.70
N THR A 12 -18.19 -16.65 -17.42
CA THR A 12 -16.97 -16.50 -16.60
C THR A 12 -16.33 -15.10 -16.61
N GLU A 13 -17.13 -14.02 -16.55
CA GLU A 13 -16.62 -12.70 -16.21
C GLU A 13 -16.21 -12.74 -14.74
N GLY A 14 -14.89 -12.83 -14.52
CA GLY A 14 -14.29 -12.88 -13.20
C GLY A 14 -14.82 -11.76 -12.30
N GLN A 15 -14.95 -12.05 -11.01
CA GLN A 15 -15.45 -11.19 -9.94
C GLN A 15 -14.89 -9.74 -10.05
N ASP A 16 -15.53 -8.90 -10.85
CA ASP A 16 -15.05 -7.54 -11.17
C ASP A 16 -15.49 -6.60 -10.06
N ILE A 17 -14.67 -6.50 -9.00
CA ILE A 17 -14.89 -5.51 -7.94
C ILE A 17 -14.54 -4.13 -8.50
N ARG A 18 -15.52 -3.24 -8.50
CA ARG A 18 -15.34 -1.86 -8.98
C ARG A 18 -15.26 -0.92 -7.79
N ILE A 19 -14.09 -0.30 -7.60
CA ILE A 19 -13.84 0.60 -6.47
C ILE A 19 -14.80 1.80 -6.48
N CYS A 20 -14.95 2.47 -7.63
CA CYS A 20 -15.69 3.74 -7.73
C CYS A 20 -17.12 3.59 -8.27
N HIS A 21 -17.53 2.40 -8.71
CA HIS A 21 -18.82 2.18 -9.37
C HIS A 21 -19.59 1.02 -8.73
N GLY A 22 -20.92 1.06 -8.83
CA GLY A 22 -21.77 -0.05 -8.43
C GLY A 22 -21.57 -1.26 -9.36
N CYS A 23 -21.58 -2.45 -8.78
CA CYS A 23 -21.53 -3.72 -9.51
C CYS A 23 -22.07 -4.83 -8.61
N ALA A 24 -22.73 -5.83 -9.19
CA ALA A 24 -23.14 -7.04 -8.47
C ALA A 24 -21.98 -7.71 -7.70
N GLY A 25 -20.76 -7.71 -8.27
CA GLY A 25 -19.56 -8.27 -7.64
C GLY A 25 -19.17 -7.59 -6.32
N ASN A 26 -19.52 -6.31 -6.13
CA ASN A 26 -19.22 -5.58 -4.91
C ASN A 26 -19.91 -6.17 -3.68
N ALA A 27 -21.02 -6.92 -3.83
CA ALA A 27 -21.69 -7.56 -2.71
C ALA A 27 -20.80 -8.60 -1.99
N GLN A 28 -19.78 -9.12 -2.68
CA GLN A 28 -18.83 -10.11 -2.17
C GLN A 28 -17.62 -9.49 -1.46
N TRP A 29 -17.56 -8.16 -1.30
CA TRP A 29 -16.43 -7.48 -0.68
C TRP A 29 -15.98 -8.06 0.68
N PRO A 30 -16.84 -8.59 1.58
CA PRO A 30 -16.38 -9.17 2.84
C PRO A 30 -15.43 -10.35 2.63
N ASP A 31 -15.61 -11.12 1.56
CA ASP A 31 -14.80 -12.30 1.25
C ASP A 31 -13.41 -11.93 0.69
N PHE A 32 -13.27 -10.76 0.09
CA PHE A 32 -12.00 -10.26 -0.47
C PHE A 32 -11.19 -9.46 0.54
N PHE A 33 -11.85 -8.57 1.29
CA PHE A 33 -11.14 -7.64 2.18
C PHE A 33 -11.14 -8.09 3.64
N GLY A 34 -12.04 -9.00 4.02
CA GLY A 34 -12.21 -9.46 5.40
C GLY A 34 -11.68 -10.86 5.69
N ARG A 35 -11.23 -11.60 4.69
CA ARG A 35 -10.74 -12.98 4.82
C ARG A 35 -9.33 -13.14 4.32
N SER A 36 -8.66 -14.14 4.88
CA SER A 36 -7.35 -14.63 4.44
C SER A 36 -7.53 -16.01 3.83
N TRP A 37 -6.61 -16.40 2.94
CA TRP A 37 -6.52 -17.76 2.44
C TRP A 37 -5.65 -18.67 3.33
N LEU A 38 -4.84 -18.07 4.21
CA LEU A 38 -3.90 -18.78 5.10
C LEU A 38 -4.37 -18.77 6.55
N LEU A 39 -5.01 -17.67 6.99
CA LEU A 39 -5.39 -17.47 8.39
C LEU A 39 -6.92 -17.54 8.58
N PRO A 40 -7.40 -18.02 9.74
CA PRO A 40 -8.80 -17.86 10.11
C PRO A 40 -9.17 -16.38 10.30
N ASP A 41 -10.45 -16.04 10.09
CA ASP A 41 -10.97 -14.66 10.13
C ASP A 41 -10.57 -13.86 11.38
N TRP A 42 -10.49 -14.52 12.54
CA TRP A 42 -10.09 -13.88 13.80
C TRP A 42 -8.61 -13.54 13.84
N ALA A 43 -7.75 -14.39 13.27
CA ALA A 43 -6.31 -14.22 13.27
C ALA A 43 -5.89 -13.11 12.29
N LEU A 44 -6.57 -12.97 11.15
CA LEU A 44 -6.37 -11.83 10.24
C LEU A 44 -6.68 -10.51 10.95
N LEU A 45 -7.81 -10.44 11.67
CA LEU A 45 -8.16 -9.24 12.44
C LEU A 45 -7.11 -8.95 13.51
N PHE A 46 -6.69 -9.97 14.26
CA PHE A 46 -5.66 -9.81 15.29
C PHE A 46 -4.34 -9.30 14.72
N MET A 47 -3.86 -9.88 13.62
CA MET A 47 -2.61 -9.45 12.96
C MET A 47 -2.69 -8.00 12.50
N ARG A 48 -3.78 -7.60 11.82
CA ARG A 48 -3.97 -6.20 11.39
C ARG A 48 -4.08 -5.24 12.56
N SER A 49 -4.74 -5.62 13.66
CA SER A 49 -4.80 -4.82 14.89
C SER A 49 -3.42 -4.64 15.53
N CYS A 50 -2.61 -5.71 15.60
CA CYS A 50 -1.23 -5.65 16.10
C CYS A 50 -0.37 -4.74 15.22
N ALA A 51 -0.45 -4.86 13.90
CA ALA A 51 0.25 -3.98 12.97
C ALA A 51 -0.20 -2.51 13.16
N ALA A 52 -1.50 -2.22 13.17
CA ALA A 52 -2.02 -0.87 13.37
C ALA A 52 -1.51 -0.26 14.69
N THR A 53 -1.50 -1.05 15.77
CA THR A 53 -1.00 -0.63 17.08
C THR A 53 0.50 -0.35 17.05
N PHE A 54 1.28 -1.25 16.42
CA PHE A 54 2.72 -1.09 16.26
C PHE A 54 3.07 0.18 15.49
N PHE A 55 2.46 0.40 14.33
CA PHE A 55 2.68 1.59 13.51
C PHE A 55 2.27 2.88 14.26
N ALA A 56 1.12 2.88 14.95
CA ALA A 56 0.68 4.03 15.72
C ALA A 56 1.62 4.36 16.90
N ILE A 57 2.06 3.35 17.65
CA ILE A 57 3.01 3.55 18.76
C ILE A 57 4.35 4.05 18.23
N THR A 58 4.90 3.43 17.18
CA THR A 58 6.16 3.88 16.58
C THR A 58 6.06 5.32 16.06
N LEU A 59 4.96 5.68 15.39
CA LEU A 59 4.74 7.04 14.89
C LEU A 59 4.67 8.07 16.03
N VAL A 60 3.96 7.74 17.13
CA VAL A 60 3.89 8.61 18.31
C VAL A 60 5.25 8.73 18.99
N LEU A 61 5.94 7.61 19.20
CA LEU A 61 7.27 7.62 19.83
C LEU A 61 8.29 8.38 18.97
N ASP A 62 8.31 8.20 17.66
CA ASP A 62 9.18 8.96 16.76
C ASP A 62 8.86 10.46 16.84
N GLY A 63 7.58 10.84 16.77
CA GLY A 63 7.13 12.22 16.93
C GLY A 63 7.50 12.87 18.28
N LEU A 64 7.49 12.10 19.37
CA LEU A 64 7.83 12.58 20.72
C LEU A 64 9.34 12.63 20.99
N THR A 65 10.11 11.73 20.38
CA THR A 65 11.55 11.59 20.64
C THR A 65 12.41 12.36 19.65
N THR A 66 11.87 12.70 18.48
CA THR A 66 12.57 13.47 17.48
C THR A 66 12.84 14.90 17.95
N LYS A 67 14.04 15.40 17.66
CA LYS A 67 14.43 16.79 17.92
C LYS A 67 14.14 17.72 16.73
N ASP A 68 13.47 17.20 15.70
CA ASP A 68 13.25 17.93 14.44
C ASP A 68 12.12 18.96 14.54
N GLY A 69 11.24 18.87 15.55
CA GLY A 69 10.07 19.74 15.68
C GLY A 69 9.17 19.67 14.45
N LEU A 70 8.76 20.81 13.89
CA LEU A 70 7.94 20.85 12.68
C LEU A 70 8.65 20.32 11.43
N ARG A 71 9.99 20.24 11.43
CA ARG A 71 10.75 19.61 10.34
C ARG A 71 10.47 18.12 10.23
N PHE A 72 9.79 17.53 11.22
CA PHE A 72 9.24 16.18 11.12
C PHE A 72 8.50 15.93 9.79
N PHE A 73 7.71 16.90 9.35
CA PHE A 73 6.86 16.78 8.17
C PHE A 73 7.58 17.06 6.84
N ILE A 74 8.91 17.18 6.80
CA ILE A 74 9.62 17.43 5.53
C ILE A 74 10.09 16.13 4.87
N TYR A 75 10.17 15.05 5.65
CA TYR A 75 10.73 13.78 5.22
C TYR A 75 9.66 12.86 4.60
N LEU A 76 9.95 12.34 3.39
CA LEU A 76 9.11 11.38 2.66
C LEU A 76 8.83 10.11 3.46
N THR A 77 9.84 9.64 4.20
CA THR A 77 9.77 8.43 5.01
C THR A 77 8.67 8.55 6.07
N ARG A 78 8.58 9.70 6.73
CA ARG A 78 7.54 10.00 7.71
C ARG A 78 6.16 10.16 7.08
N TRP A 79 6.06 10.79 5.91
CA TRP A 79 4.80 10.84 5.15
C TRP A 79 4.31 9.43 4.80
N SER A 80 5.23 8.58 4.34
CA SER A 80 4.95 7.19 4.00
C SER A 80 4.49 6.40 5.23
N PHE A 81 5.19 6.55 6.36
CA PHE A 81 4.85 5.88 7.62
C PHE A 81 3.47 6.30 8.16
N ILE A 82 3.08 7.57 8.02
CA ILE A 82 1.73 8.05 8.34
C ILE A 82 0.68 7.35 7.47
N LEU A 83 0.91 7.28 6.15
CA LEU A 83 -0.01 6.60 5.21
C LEU A 83 -0.12 5.10 5.51
N GLU A 84 0.99 4.45 5.85
CA GLU A 84 1.05 3.05 6.29
C GLU A 84 0.25 2.82 7.58
N THR A 85 0.40 3.72 8.56
CA THR A 85 -0.39 3.71 9.80
C THR A 85 -1.88 3.83 9.51
N LEU A 86 -2.28 4.79 8.67
CA LEU A 86 -3.67 4.98 8.25
C LEU A 86 -4.21 3.74 7.52
N TYR A 87 -3.40 3.13 6.66
CA TYR A 87 -3.75 1.89 5.97
C TYR A 87 -4.10 0.78 6.96
N PHE A 88 -3.24 0.48 7.94
CA PHE A 88 -3.50 -0.60 8.89
C PHE A 88 -4.70 -0.33 9.81
N CYS A 89 -4.91 0.93 10.22
CA CYS A 89 -6.11 1.33 10.96
C CYS A 89 -7.40 1.06 10.16
N ILE A 90 -7.44 1.49 8.90
CA ILE A 90 -8.61 1.29 8.03
C ILE A 90 -8.76 -0.20 7.66
N ALA A 91 -7.68 -0.92 7.39
CA ALA A 91 -7.70 -2.35 7.11
C ALA A 91 -8.26 -3.16 8.28
N THR A 92 -7.89 -2.80 9.51
CA THR A 92 -8.45 -3.39 10.75
C THR A 92 -9.95 -3.15 10.83
N TRP A 93 -10.39 -1.91 10.59
CA TRP A 93 -11.81 -1.55 10.58
C TRP A 93 -12.60 -2.30 9.50
N VAL A 94 -12.06 -2.42 8.29
CA VAL A 94 -12.68 -3.15 7.18
C VAL A 94 -12.80 -4.64 7.50
N THR A 95 -11.76 -5.27 8.08
CA THR A 95 -11.85 -6.68 8.52
C THR A 95 -12.95 -6.87 9.57
N PHE A 96 -13.04 -5.96 10.54
CA PHE A 96 -14.07 -6.00 11.57
C PHE A 96 -15.48 -5.85 10.97
N GLN A 97 -15.65 -4.91 10.05
CA GLN A 97 -16.91 -4.68 9.34
C GLN A 97 -17.32 -5.93 8.54
N ALA A 98 -16.39 -6.54 7.80
CA ALA A 98 -16.64 -7.74 7.03
C ALA A 98 -17.16 -8.89 7.91
N ARG A 99 -16.54 -9.12 9.08
CA ARG A 99 -16.98 -10.16 10.04
C ARG A 99 -18.39 -9.91 10.56
N ARG A 100 -18.76 -8.65 10.81
CA ARG A 100 -20.13 -8.29 11.23
C ARG A 100 -21.14 -8.53 10.11
N THR A 101 -20.80 -8.21 8.87
CA THR A 101 -21.67 -8.41 7.71
C THR A 101 -21.87 -9.90 7.41
N SER A 102 -20.82 -10.72 7.45
CA SER A 102 -20.92 -12.16 7.17
C SER A 102 -21.85 -12.91 8.13
N LYS A 103 -21.99 -12.44 9.38
CA LYS A 103 -22.94 -13.00 10.35
C LYS A 103 -24.40 -12.64 10.07
N ARG A 104 -24.66 -11.55 9.35
CA ARG A 104 -26.02 -11.07 9.01
C ARG A 104 -26.52 -11.66 7.69
N SER A 105 -25.63 -11.82 6.72
CA SER A 105 -26.00 -12.27 5.36
C SER A 105 -26.43 -13.73 5.26
N SER A 106 -26.31 -14.55 6.32
CA SER A 106 -26.83 -15.93 6.33
C SER A 106 -28.37 -15.98 6.30
N SER A 107 -29.07 -14.88 6.61
CA SER A 107 -30.53 -14.89 6.78
C SER A 107 -31.32 -14.22 5.65
N ASP A 108 -30.69 -13.41 4.78
CA ASP A 108 -31.42 -12.50 3.86
C ASP A 108 -30.80 -12.39 2.44
N ARG A 109 -30.33 -13.51 1.85
CA ARG A 109 -29.77 -13.52 0.48
C ARG A 109 -30.86 -13.36 -0.60
N GLN A 110 -31.49 -12.20 -0.68
CA GLN A 110 -32.11 -11.73 -1.93
C GLN A 110 -31.08 -10.87 -2.68
N ALA A 111 -30.29 -11.55 -3.50
CA ALA A 111 -29.32 -10.95 -4.41
C ALA A 111 -30.04 -10.40 -5.65
N THR A 112 -29.88 -9.12 -5.96
CA THR A 112 -30.09 -8.55 -7.32
C THR A 112 -29.75 -7.07 -7.46
N GLN A 113 -29.45 -6.32 -6.39
CA GLN A 113 -29.11 -4.90 -6.54
C GLN A 113 -27.61 -4.65 -6.71
N ASP A 114 -27.27 -3.82 -7.70
CA ASP A 114 -25.97 -3.19 -7.86
C ASP A 114 -25.58 -2.45 -6.58
N SER A 115 -24.65 -3.04 -5.83
CA SER A 115 -24.17 -2.46 -4.59
C SER A 115 -22.89 -1.65 -4.83
N ARG A 116 -22.77 -0.52 -4.14
CA ARG A 116 -21.51 0.24 -4.07
C ARG A 116 -20.68 -0.29 -2.92
N LEU A 117 -19.35 -0.32 -3.08
CA LEU A 117 -18.46 -0.65 -1.98
C LEU A 117 -18.60 0.37 -0.83
N PRO A 118 -18.53 -0.06 0.44
CA PRO A 118 -18.40 0.87 1.56
C PRO A 118 -17.20 1.80 1.38
N ARG A 119 -17.33 3.07 1.78
CA ARG A 119 -16.25 4.08 1.65
C ARG A 119 -14.96 3.67 2.34
N SER A 120 -15.05 2.95 3.47
CA SER A 120 -13.91 2.37 4.19
C SER A 120 -13.12 1.40 3.31
N VAL A 121 -13.80 0.54 2.56
CA VAL A 121 -13.19 -0.43 1.64
C VAL A 121 -12.52 0.28 0.46
N GLN A 122 -13.16 1.32 -0.08
CA GLN A 122 -12.57 2.13 -1.15
C GLN A 122 -11.28 2.81 -0.68
N ALA A 123 -11.32 3.46 0.49
CA ALA A 123 -10.15 4.12 1.08
C ALA A 123 -9.02 3.11 1.37
N MET A 124 -9.34 1.96 1.95
CA MET A 124 -8.37 0.88 2.19
C MET A 124 -7.70 0.42 0.89
N SER A 125 -8.48 0.22 -0.18
CA SER A 125 -7.96 -0.30 -1.45
C SER A 125 -7.07 0.72 -2.18
N LEU A 126 -7.42 2.01 -2.11
CA LEU A 126 -6.56 3.08 -2.64
C LEU A 126 -5.27 3.19 -1.83
N LEU A 127 -5.36 3.17 -0.50
CA LEU A 127 -4.19 3.18 0.37
C LEU A 127 -3.30 1.95 0.11
N TRP A 128 -3.87 0.75 -0.02
CA TRP A 128 -3.13 -0.47 -0.37
C TRP A 128 -2.32 -0.32 -1.67
N THR A 129 -2.95 0.27 -2.69
CA THR A 129 -2.31 0.49 -4.00
C THR A 129 -1.14 1.49 -3.90
N LEU A 130 -1.19 2.38 -2.91
CA LEU A 130 -0.17 3.40 -2.65
C LEU A 130 0.93 2.89 -1.72
N THR A 131 0.58 2.42 -0.52
CA THR A 131 1.51 2.14 0.58
C THR A 131 2.34 0.88 0.35
N PHE A 132 1.79 -0.17 -0.25
CA PHE A 132 2.57 -1.39 -0.46
C PHE A 132 3.78 -1.19 -1.41
N PRO A 133 3.63 -0.59 -2.60
CA PRO A 133 4.80 -0.27 -3.42
C PRO A 133 5.74 0.73 -2.74
N ILE A 134 5.21 1.71 -2.00
CA ILE A 134 6.04 2.70 -1.27
C ILE A 134 6.93 2.01 -0.23
N SER A 135 6.40 1.09 0.58
CA SER A 135 7.19 0.44 1.63
C SER A 135 8.39 -0.32 1.04
N VAL A 136 8.21 -0.96 -0.11
CA VAL A 136 9.29 -1.64 -0.84
C VAL A 136 10.27 -0.64 -1.46
N LEU A 137 9.77 0.43 -2.08
CA LEU A 137 10.62 1.44 -2.70
C LEU A 137 11.47 2.19 -1.66
N VAL A 138 10.88 2.58 -0.53
CA VAL A 138 11.57 3.25 0.58
C VAL A 138 12.67 2.35 1.15
N CYS A 139 12.37 1.06 1.36
CA CYS A 139 13.36 0.07 1.78
C CYS A 139 14.55 0.03 0.80
N LEU A 140 14.28 -0.15 -0.49
CA LEU A 140 15.32 -0.24 -1.51
C LEU A 140 16.12 1.06 -1.61
N ALA A 141 15.45 2.22 -1.73
CA ALA A 141 16.12 3.51 -1.87
C ALA A 141 16.97 3.84 -0.65
N PHE A 142 16.50 3.55 0.56
CA PHE A 142 17.26 3.81 1.77
C PHE A 142 18.51 2.94 1.85
N TRP A 143 18.37 1.62 1.73
CA TRP A 143 19.46 0.66 1.91
C TRP A 143 20.40 0.53 0.71
N THR A 144 20.14 1.24 -0.40
CA THR A 144 21.02 1.26 -1.58
C THR A 144 21.53 2.65 -1.96
N LEU A 145 20.76 3.72 -1.72
CA LEU A 145 21.11 5.06 -2.17
C LEU A 145 21.45 6.02 -1.02
N ILE A 146 20.77 5.92 0.13
CA ILE A 146 20.90 6.88 1.24
C ILE A 146 21.88 6.39 2.30
N ASN A 147 21.69 5.16 2.79
CA ASN A 147 22.52 4.49 3.77
C ASN A 147 22.86 3.08 3.27
N PRO A 148 23.69 2.98 2.21
CA PRO A 148 23.98 1.71 1.57
C PRO A 148 24.51 0.68 2.56
N LEU A 149 24.02 -0.56 2.48
CA LEU A 149 24.43 -1.64 3.39
C LEU A 149 25.94 -1.93 3.37
N TRP A 150 26.63 -1.57 2.28
CA TRP A 150 28.07 -1.75 2.10
C TRP A 150 28.91 -0.55 2.58
N ASP A 151 28.29 0.59 2.95
CA ASP A 151 28.95 1.80 3.46
C ASP A 151 27.99 2.51 4.44
N LEU A 152 27.80 1.92 5.63
CA LEU A 152 26.86 2.43 6.64
C LEU A 152 27.38 3.75 7.22
N ARG A 153 26.74 4.85 6.84
CA ARG A 153 27.03 6.21 7.35
C ARG A 153 26.23 6.53 8.60
N MET A 154 25.02 5.98 8.70
CA MET A 154 24.16 6.13 9.86
C MET A 154 24.10 4.81 10.63
N PRO A 155 24.43 4.79 11.92
CA PRO A 155 24.31 3.58 12.73
C PRO A 155 22.85 3.14 12.79
N PRO A 156 22.57 1.84 12.69
CA PRO A 156 21.20 1.35 12.71
C PRO A 156 20.53 1.64 14.06
N SER A 157 19.51 2.49 14.05
CA SER A 157 18.63 2.73 15.19
C SER A 157 17.31 1.96 15.04
N PHE A 158 16.57 1.77 16.13
CA PHE A 158 15.27 1.11 16.09
C PHE A 158 14.30 1.78 15.11
N VAL A 159 14.20 3.12 15.13
CA VAL A 159 13.33 3.90 14.22
C VAL A 159 13.78 3.72 12.78
N LEU A 160 15.09 3.85 12.52
CA LEU A 160 15.66 3.72 11.19
C LEU A 160 15.41 2.32 10.59
N ILE A 161 15.65 1.25 11.37
CA ILE A 161 15.34 -0.12 10.92
C ILE A 161 13.81 -0.29 10.72
N THR A 162 12.99 0.29 11.59
CA THR A 162 11.55 0.10 11.56
C THR A 162 10.90 0.77 10.34
N GLU A 163 11.23 2.04 10.09
CA GLU A 163 10.67 2.85 9.00
C GLU A 163 11.10 2.40 7.61
N HIS A 164 12.19 1.63 7.50
CA HIS A 164 12.76 1.26 6.21
C HIS A 164 12.75 -0.25 5.94
N PHE A 165 12.79 -1.11 6.96
CA PHE A 165 12.88 -2.56 6.78
C PHE A 165 11.71 -3.33 7.39
N ILE A 166 11.41 -3.09 8.67
CA ILE A 166 10.34 -3.84 9.35
C ILE A 166 8.97 -3.52 8.73
N ASN A 167 8.70 -2.26 8.40
CA ASN A 167 7.45 -1.90 7.71
C ASN A 167 7.28 -2.65 6.39
N MET A 168 8.33 -2.74 5.57
CA MET A 168 8.31 -3.51 4.33
C MET A 168 8.01 -4.99 4.60
N LEU A 169 8.63 -5.60 5.63
CA LEU A 169 8.37 -7.00 5.99
C LEU A 169 6.91 -7.22 6.41
N ILE A 170 6.33 -6.30 7.18
CA ILE A 170 4.93 -6.35 7.59
C ILE A 170 4.01 -6.25 6.36
N PHE A 171 4.32 -5.38 5.39
CA PHE A 171 3.56 -5.27 4.14
C PHE A 171 3.68 -6.51 3.25
N ILE A 172 4.85 -7.15 3.19
CA ILE A 172 5.01 -8.45 2.51
C ILE A 172 4.16 -9.52 3.20
N ALA A 173 4.18 -9.59 4.54
CA ALA A 173 3.35 -10.53 5.29
C ALA A 173 1.86 -10.27 5.04
N GLU A 174 1.43 -9.01 5.05
CA GLU A 174 0.06 -8.59 4.71
C GLU A 174 -0.31 -9.01 3.28
N PHE A 175 0.55 -8.77 2.28
CA PHE A 175 0.35 -9.22 0.89
C PHE A 175 0.17 -10.75 0.78
N LEU A 176 1.02 -11.49 1.49
CA LEU A 176 0.98 -12.95 1.47
C LEU A 176 -0.28 -13.48 2.15
N VAL A 177 -0.74 -12.87 3.24
CA VAL A 177 -1.88 -13.38 4.01
C VAL A 177 -3.23 -12.91 3.43
N ASN A 178 -3.31 -11.69 2.89
CA ASN A 178 -4.57 -11.10 2.46
C ASN A 178 -5.01 -11.55 1.05
N ARG A 179 -6.26 -11.22 0.70
CA ARG A 179 -6.82 -11.37 -0.65
C ARG A 179 -7.06 -10.01 -1.33
N ASN A 180 -6.34 -8.98 -0.91
CA ASN A 180 -6.49 -7.64 -1.49
C ASN A 180 -6.05 -7.68 -2.95
N VAL A 181 -6.90 -7.16 -3.83
CA VAL A 181 -6.59 -7.04 -5.26
C VAL A 181 -5.78 -5.76 -5.50
N PHE A 182 -4.74 -5.87 -6.33
CA PHE A 182 -3.94 -4.73 -6.78
C PHE A 182 -4.32 -4.36 -8.21
N TYR A 183 -4.91 -3.18 -8.40
CA TYR A 183 -5.36 -2.70 -9.71
C TYR A 183 -4.36 -1.71 -10.29
N LEU A 184 -3.73 -2.07 -11.41
CA LEU A 184 -2.70 -1.23 -12.05
C LEU A 184 -3.22 0.17 -12.44
N LYS A 185 -4.50 0.29 -12.83
CA LYS A 185 -5.14 1.58 -13.15
C LYS A 185 -5.13 2.59 -12.00
N HIS A 186 -5.11 2.12 -10.75
CA HIS A 186 -5.03 2.98 -9.56
C HIS A 186 -3.58 3.26 -9.14
N GLY A 187 -2.60 2.61 -9.78
CA GLY A 187 -1.17 2.85 -9.59
C GLY A 187 -0.74 4.29 -9.92
N ILE A 188 -1.55 5.02 -10.71
CA ILE A 188 -1.33 6.45 -11.02
C ILE A 188 -1.19 7.32 -9.76
N ILE A 189 -1.87 6.95 -8.66
CA ILE A 189 -1.84 7.69 -7.39
C ILE A 189 -0.42 7.74 -6.80
N LEU A 190 0.38 6.69 -7.00
CA LEU A 190 1.77 6.66 -6.56
C LEU A 190 2.64 7.67 -7.30
N TYR A 191 2.41 7.87 -8.59
CA TYR A 191 3.16 8.87 -9.38
C TYR A 191 2.74 10.29 -9.01
N ILE A 192 1.47 10.52 -8.72
CA ILE A 192 1.00 11.80 -8.16
C ILE A 192 1.71 12.07 -6.83
N TYR A 193 1.79 11.07 -5.95
CA TYR A 193 2.51 11.18 -4.67
C TYR A 193 4.00 11.49 -4.85
N ALA A 194 4.69 10.78 -5.75
CA ALA A 194 6.10 11.02 -6.05
C ALA A 194 6.34 12.41 -6.66
N LEU A 195 5.45 12.87 -7.55
CA LEU A 195 5.51 14.21 -8.13
C LEU A 195 5.31 15.29 -7.06
N LEU A 196 4.31 15.13 -6.19
CA LEU A 196 4.06 16.04 -5.08
C LEU A 196 5.28 16.17 -4.17
N TYR A 197 5.94 15.05 -3.84
CA TYR A 197 7.15 15.10 -3.02
C TYR A 197 8.35 15.71 -3.76
N SER A 198 8.48 15.46 -5.07
CA SER A 198 9.53 16.08 -5.89
C SER A 198 9.37 17.60 -5.91
N ILE A 199 8.14 18.10 -6.10
CA ILE A 199 7.81 19.52 -6.01
C ILE A 199 8.09 20.06 -4.60
N TRP A 200 7.68 19.32 -3.57
CA TRP A 200 7.93 19.69 -2.17
C TRP A 200 9.43 19.87 -1.86
N SER A 201 10.27 18.93 -2.33
CA SER A 201 11.73 19.03 -2.14
C SER A 201 12.35 20.21 -2.89
N LEU A 202 11.83 20.54 -4.09
CA LEU A 202 12.27 21.72 -4.85
C LEU A 202 11.87 23.02 -4.15
N ILE A 203 10.65 23.10 -3.61
CA ILE A 203 10.20 24.25 -2.81
C ILE A 203 11.12 24.44 -1.61
N HIS A 204 11.46 23.36 -0.90
CA HIS A 204 12.36 23.39 0.25
C HIS A 204 13.74 23.93 -0.10
N PHE A 205 14.27 23.55 -1.26
CA PHE A 205 15.53 24.06 -1.79
C PHE A 205 15.46 25.55 -2.09
N ILE A 206 14.46 25.99 -2.86
CA ILE A 206 14.30 27.41 -3.25
C ILE A 206 14.08 28.30 -2.00
N ALA A 207 13.34 27.80 -1.02
CA ALA A 207 13.02 28.52 0.22
C ALA A 207 14.12 28.45 1.30
N LYS A 208 15.24 27.75 1.05
CA LYS A 208 16.35 27.57 2.00
C LYS A 208 15.90 27.15 3.40
N VAL A 209 15.01 26.16 3.48
CA VAL A 209 14.49 25.66 4.78
C VAL A 209 15.52 24.79 5.50
N GLY A 210 16.36 24.10 4.72
CA GLY A 210 17.38 23.18 5.20
C GLY A 210 16.84 21.92 5.89
N VAL A 211 17.70 21.34 6.72
CA VAL A 211 17.42 20.13 7.51
C VAL A 211 17.66 20.38 9.00
N ALA A 212 17.34 19.39 9.83
CA ALA A 212 17.67 19.45 11.25
C ALA A 212 19.22 19.39 11.45
N PRO A 213 19.79 20.02 12.48
CA PRO A 213 21.24 20.01 12.72
C PRO A 213 21.87 18.62 12.78
N ALA A 214 21.11 17.62 13.27
CA ALA A 214 21.56 16.22 13.33
C ALA A 214 21.73 15.56 11.95
N MET A 215 21.14 16.15 10.91
CA MET A 215 21.17 15.69 9.51
C MET A 215 21.99 16.63 8.63
N ALA A 216 22.82 17.50 9.22
CA ALA A 216 23.63 18.46 8.48
C ALA A 216 24.52 17.74 7.45
N CYS A 217 24.53 18.28 6.24
CA CYS A 217 25.42 17.87 5.17
C CYS A 217 26.78 18.56 5.31
N GLN A 218 27.84 17.99 4.73
CA GLN A 218 29.19 18.55 4.80
C GLN A 218 29.44 19.65 3.76
N ASP A 219 28.78 19.54 2.61
CA ASP A 219 29.09 20.35 1.43
C ASP A 219 28.37 21.71 1.40
N TYR A 220 27.30 21.87 2.19
CA TYR A 220 26.45 23.08 2.17
C TYR A 220 26.15 23.62 3.58
N PRO A 221 25.81 24.91 3.70
CA PRO A 221 25.20 25.46 4.91
C PRO A 221 23.92 24.71 5.31
N LEU A 222 23.58 24.73 6.61
CA LEU A 222 22.46 23.94 7.16
C LEU A 222 21.11 24.25 6.49
N ASP A 223 20.87 25.51 6.14
CA ASP A 223 19.67 26.03 5.47
C ASP A 223 19.61 25.71 3.97
N GLU A 224 20.74 25.33 3.37
CA GLU A 224 20.84 24.91 1.96
C GLU A 224 20.95 23.40 1.82
N CYS A 225 21.25 22.65 2.89
CA CYS A 225 21.34 21.20 2.84
C CYS A 225 20.06 20.55 2.26
N PRO A 226 20.19 19.65 1.26
CA PRO A 226 19.05 18.96 0.69
C PRO A 226 18.42 18.00 1.70
N ILE A 227 17.09 17.83 1.64
CA ILE A 227 16.36 16.90 2.53
C ILE A 227 16.92 15.48 2.43
N TYR A 228 17.23 15.07 1.20
CA TYR A 228 17.91 13.82 0.90
C TYR A 228 19.10 14.11 -0.03
N PRO A 229 20.30 13.58 0.23
CA PRO A 229 21.47 13.80 -0.63
C PRO A 229 21.28 13.38 -2.09
N VAL A 230 20.36 12.43 -2.34
CA VAL A 230 20.04 11.95 -3.70
C VAL A 230 19.11 12.89 -4.48
N LEU A 231 18.45 13.83 -3.80
CA LEU A 231 17.60 14.88 -4.36
C LEU A 231 18.27 16.25 -4.19
N ASP A 232 19.55 16.33 -4.55
CA ASP A 232 20.34 17.56 -4.46
C ASP A 232 20.07 18.52 -5.62
N TRP A 233 19.24 19.54 -5.37
CA TRP A 233 18.84 20.53 -6.37
C TRP A 233 19.94 21.55 -6.73
N HIS A 234 21.09 21.56 -6.04
CA HIS A 234 22.29 22.25 -6.53
C HIS A 234 22.85 21.57 -7.78
N HIS A 235 22.56 20.27 -7.95
CA HIS A 235 22.91 19.47 -9.12
C HIS A 235 21.64 18.94 -9.81
N PRO A 236 20.84 19.81 -10.45
CA PRO A 236 19.50 19.47 -10.92
C PRO A 236 19.49 18.32 -11.93
N VAL A 237 20.51 18.22 -12.79
CA VAL A 237 20.63 17.12 -13.77
C VAL A 237 20.75 15.77 -13.06
N ARG A 238 21.57 15.66 -12.00
CA ARG A 238 21.72 14.44 -11.20
C ARG A 238 20.40 14.08 -10.52
N THR A 239 19.74 15.06 -9.93
CA THR A 239 18.44 14.89 -9.28
C THR A 239 17.37 14.41 -10.26
N ILE A 240 17.30 14.99 -11.46
CA ILE A 240 16.37 14.54 -12.51
C ILE A 240 16.66 13.08 -12.91
N ILE A 241 17.93 12.70 -13.08
CA ILE A 241 18.30 11.31 -13.37
C ILE A 241 17.82 10.36 -12.27
N VAL A 242 18.02 10.72 -10.99
CA VAL A 242 17.54 9.93 -9.85
C VAL A 242 16.02 9.80 -9.86
N VAL A 243 15.29 10.91 -10.05
CA VAL A 243 13.83 10.92 -10.10
C VAL A 243 13.31 10.02 -11.23
N LEU A 244 13.90 10.10 -12.43
CA LEU A 244 13.54 9.24 -13.56
C LEU A 244 13.84 7.76 -13.26
N GLY A 245 15.01 7.46 -12.69
CA GLY A 245 15.40 6.11 -12.30
C GLY A 245 14.45 5.49 -11.28
N VAL A 246 14.12 6.23 -10.22
CA VAL A 246 13.16 5.81 -9.18
C VAL A 246 11.76 5.65 -9.77
N THR A 247 11.35 6.52 -10.69
CA THR A 247 10.06 6.41 -11.39
C THR A 247 9.98 5.12 -12.22
N LEU A 248 11.03 4.79 -12.97
CA LEU A 248 11.10 3.54 -13.74
C LEU A 248 11.09 2.31 -12.82
N ALA A 249 11.88 2.33 -11.73
CA ALA A 249 11.89 1.26 -10.74
C ALA A 249 10.50 1.05 -10.12
N THR A 250 9.79 2.13 -9.85
CA THR A 250 8.42 2.13 -9.34
C THR A 250 7.45 1.45 -10.32
N LEU A 251 7.55 1.75 -11.62
CA LEU A 251 6.75 1.08 -12.65
C LEU A 251 7.00 -0.42 -12.68
N MET A 252 8.27 -0.83 -12.68
CA MET A 252 8.64 -2.24 -12.67
C MET A 252 8.11 -2.97 -11.43
N LEU A 253 8.20 -2.33 -10.26
CA LEU A 253 7.68 -2.85 -9.01
C LEU A 253 6.15 -3.01 -9.04
N GLN A 254 5.41 -2.02 -9.53
CA GLN A 254 3.95 -2.13 -9.66
C GLN A 254 3.53 -3.26 -10.61
N LEU A 255 4.24 -3.44 -11.74
CA LEU A 255 4.00 -4.55 -12.67
C LEU A 255 4.28 -5.90 -12.02
N LEU A 256 5.35 -6.00 -11.23
CA LEU A 256 5.68 -7.21 -10.47
C LEU A 256 4.59 -7.53 -9.45
N ILE A 257 4.17 -6.56 -8.63
CA ILE A 257 3.11 -6.72 -7.63
C ILE A 257 1.79 -7.15 -8.31
N TRP A 258 1.41 -6.48 -9.40
CA TRP A 258 0.22 -6.84 -10.17
C TRP A 258 0.28 -8.27 -10.68
N LYS A 259 1.40 -8.68 -11.30
CA LYS A 259 1.60 -10.04 -11.81
C LYS A 259 1.54 -11.09 -10.68
N CYS A 260 2.14 -10.80 -9.53
CA CYS A 260 2.10 -11.67 -8.36
C CYS A 260 0.67 -11.81 -7.81
N THR A 261 -0.07 -10.70 -7.71
CA THR A 261 -1.47 -10.67 -7.29
C THR A 261 -2.33 -11.51 -8.25
N HIS A 262 -2.19 -11.31 -9.56
CA HIS A 262 -2.95 -12.04 -10.57
C HIS A 262 -2.69 -13.54 -10.52
N LYS A 263 -1.42 -13.95 -10.43
CA LYS A 263 -1.05 -15.38 -10.30
C LYS A 263 -1.59 -16.00 -9.01
N ARG A 264 -1.52 -15.25 -7.89
CA ARG A 264 -2.08 -15.67 -6.61
C ARG A 264 -3.58 -15.92 -6.75
N ASP A 265 -4.30 -15.00 -7.35
CA ASP A 265 -5.77 -15.06 -7.48
C ASP A 265 -6.23 -16.16 -8.45
N GLN A 266 -5.50 -16.41 -9.54
CA GLN A 266 -5.77 -17.52 -10.48
C GLN A 266 -5.74 -18.91 -9.82
N ARG A 267 -4.78 -19.15 -8.93
CA ARG A 267 -4.66 -20.44 -8.23
C ARG A 267 -5.90 -20.74 -7.38
N PHE A 268 -6.56 -19.71 -6.84
CA PHE A 268 -7.76 -19.88 -6.05
C PHE A 268 -8.99 -20.18 -6.88
N LEU A 269 -9.11 -19.59 -8.07
CA LEU A 269 -10.22 -19.87 -8.97
C LEU A 269 -10.13 -21.28 -9.57
N GLY A 270 -8.92 -21.74 -9.91
CA GLY A 270 -8.69 -23.06 -10.51
C GLY A 270 -8.98 -24.23 -9.57
N SER A 271 -8.73 -24.10 -8.27
CA SER A 271 -9.01 -25.18 -7.30
C SER A 271 -10.51 -25.43 -7.07
N GLY A 272 -11.39 -24.51 -7.46
CA GLY A 272 -12.83 -24.65 -7.26
C GLY A 272 -13.57 -25.38 -8.39
N SER A 273 -12.95 -25.57 -9.56
CA SER A 273 -13.63 -26.08 -10.76
C SER A 273 -13.36 -27.56 -11.07
N GLY A 274 -12.44 -28.22 -10.36
CA GLY A 274 -12.00 -29.59 -10.63
C GLY A 274 -12.70 -30.70 -9.84
N GLY A 275 -13.80 -30.42 -9.14
CA GLY A 275 -14.38 -31.30 -8.11
C GLY A 275 -15.79 -31.84 -8.33
N LEU A 276 -16.45 -31.55 -9.46
CA LEU A 276 -17.56 -32.38 -9.94
C LEU A 276 -16.98 -33.41 -10.91
N MET A 277 -16.33 -34.43 -10.35
CA MET A 277 -16.38 -35.74 -11.02
C MET A 277 -17.82 -36.20 -10.88
N ASP A 278 -18.52 -36.27 -12.01
CA ASP A 278 -19.75 -37.04 -12.12
C ASP A 278 -19.49 -38.43 -11.52
N PRO A 279 -20.30 -38.90 -10.56
CA PRO A 279 -20.33 -40.32 -10.28
C PRO A 279 -20.93 -40.99 -11.51
N GLU A 280 -20.07 -41.49 -12.40
CA GLU A 280 -20.49 -42.47 -13.41
C GLU A 280 -21.14 -43.65 -12.67
N ILE A 281 -22.43 -43.79 -12.90
CA ILE A 281 -23.19 -45.04 -12.77
C ILE A 281 -22.99 -45.80 -14.09
#